data_AF-A0A5S3R7F1-F1
#
_entry.id   AF-A0A5S3R7F1-F1
#
_cell.length_a   1.000
_cell.length_b   1.000
_cell.length_c   1.000
_cell.angle_alpha   90.00
_cell.angle_beta   90.00
_cell.angle_gamma   90.00
#
_symmetry.space_group_name_H-M   'P 1'
#
loop_
_entity.id
_entity.type
_entity.pdbx_description
1 polymer ?
#
loop_
_entity_poly.entity_id
_entity_poly.type
_entity_poly.pdbx_seq_one_letter_code
_entity_poly.pdbx_strand_id
1 'polypeptide(L)'
;MELLNYLQTHFITKETLLRESQLSHFELATLIEKRLMPKAAYKLTLKLECDSFFGEHSDKSCLEFYPQGALVWLGAVLQAEDEAQAFSLFSQRYKDQLYRLKTQGLNPQDAKLDQDIDAHLESEWQHFLGGIYGLCTKTGLPEDIANKEAAIVIINEYLAQDEHLSPDELTNLHQVVDLLDEASALFAPHERERSSRKRLIDDVRVKFPKPLRS
;
A
#
# COMPACT_ATOMS: atom_id res chain seq x y z
N MET A 1 -13.33 -3.03 -19.60
CA MET A 1 -13.38 -3.60 -18.24
C MET A 1 -12.63 -2.68 -17.30
N GLU A 2 -13.32 -1.93 -16.44
CA GLU A 2 -12.68 -0.91 -15.60
C GLU A 2 -11.65 -1.49 -14.61
N LEU A 3 -11.90 -2.68 -14.05
CA LEU A 3 -10.97 -3.35 -13.14
C LEU A 3 -9.65 -3.72 -13.83
N LEU A 4 -9.72 -4.36 -15.00
CA LEU A 4 -8.50 -4.76 -15.71
C LEU A 4 -7.68 -3.54 -16.15
N ASN A 5 -8.35 -2.48 -16.62
CA ASN A 5 -7.68 -1.22 -16.97
C ASN A 5 -6.99 -0.58 -15.76
N TYR A 6 -7.67 -0.53 -14.61
CA TYR A 6 -7.08 -0.07 -13.35
C TYR A 6 -5.82 -0.86 -12.99
N LEU A 7 -5.90 -2.19 -13.02
CA LEU A 7 -4.77 -3.05 -12.65
C LEU A 7 -3.59 -2.90 -13.61
N GLN A 8 -3.85 -2.87 -14.92
CA GLN A 8 -2.80 -2.66 -15.94
C GLN A 8 -2.15 -1.28 -15.85
N THR A 9 -2.87 -0.28 -15.34
CA THR A 9 -2.35 1.10 -15.20
C THR A 9 -1.51 1.27 -13.93
N HIS A 10 -1.92 0.64 -12.83
CA HIS A 10 -1.36 0.93 -11.51
C HIS A 10 -0.49 -0.18 -10.93
N PHE A 11 -0.48 -1.38 -11.51
CA PHE A 11 0.26 -2.54 -11.00
C PHE A 11 1.18 -3.12 -12.08
N ILE A 12 2.11 -3.97 -11.65
CA ILE A 12 2.89 -4.82 -12.56
C ILE A 12 2.34 -6.24 -12.50
N THR A 13 2.32 -6.94 -13.64
CA THR A 13 1.96 -8.36 -13.67
C THR A 13 3.09 -9.22 -13.11
N LYS A 14 2.78 -10.43 -12.65
CA LYS A 14 3.79 -11.42 -12.27
C LYS A 14 4.79 -11.69 -13.38
N GLU A 15 4.32 -11.79 -14.63
CA GLU A 15 5.18 -12.04 -15.79
C GLU A 15 6.15 -10.88 -16.00
N THR A 16 5.71 -9.65 -15.75
CA THR A 16 6.59 -8.48 -15.78
C THR A 16 7.59 -8.51 -14.64
N LEU A 17 7.14 -8.79 -13.40
CA LEU A 17 8.03 -8.95 -12.24
C LEU A 17 9.12 -10.00 -12.50
N LEU A 18 8.76 -11.17 -13.02
CA LEU A 18 9.69 -12.26 -13.33
C LEU A 18 10.68 -11.87 -14.44
N ARG A 19 10.19 -11.25 -15.52
CA ARG A 19 11.04 -10.80 -16.63
C ARG A 19 12.06 -9.76 -16.19
N GLU A 20 11.62 -8.72 -15.48
CA GLU A 20 12.51 -7.62 -15.09
C GLU A 20 13.49 -8.02 -13.96
N SER A 21 13.09 -8.96 -13.09
CA SER A 21 13.95 -9.49 -12.04
C SER A 21 14.84 -10.66 -12.47
N GLN A 22 14.61 -11.22 -13.66
CA GLN A 22 15.25 -12.44 -14.16
C GLN A 22 15.02 -13.67 -13.29
N LEU A 23 13.98 -13.66 -12.45
CA LEU A 23 13.58 -14.82 -11.66
C LEU A 23 12.69 -15.76 -12.47
N SER A 24 12.83 -17.05 -12.18
CA SER A 24 11.85 -18.06 -12.54
C SER A 24 10.61 -18.02 -11.63
N HIS A 25 9.52 -18.62 -12.10
CA HIS A 25 8.32 -18.82 -11.28
C HIS A 25 8.62 -19.58 -9.98
N PHE A 26 9.54 -20.54 -10.02
CA PHE A 26 9.93 -21.34 -8.86
C PHE A 26 10.66 -20.49 -7.82
N GLU A 27 11.65 -19.69 -8.23
CA GLU A 27 12.39 -18.82 -7.31
C GLU A 27 11.49 -17.80 -6.62
N LEU A 28 10.59 -17.14 -7.37
CA LEU A 28 9.62 -16.22 -6.75
C LEU A 28 8.70 -16.96 -5.75
N ALA A 29 8.24 -18.17 -6.09
CA ALA A 29 7.43 -18.98 -5.17
C ALA A 29 8.21 -19.35 -3.91
N THR A 30 9.48 -19.72 -4.03
CA THR A 30 10.37 -20.00 -2.89
C THR A 30 10.59 -18.76 -2.02
N LEU A 31 10.77 -17.57 -2.61
CA LEU A 31 10.89 -16.32 -1.83
C LEU A 31 9.61 -16.01 -1.04
N ILE A 32 8.44 -16.24 -1.62
CA ILE A 32 7.15 -16.06 -0.93
C ILE A 32 6.97 -17.10 0.17
N GLU A 33 7.31 -18.36 -0.08
CA GLU A 33 7.24 -19.45 0.90
C GLU A 33 8.18 -19.23 2.08
N LYS A 34 9.40 -18.75 1.82
CA LYS A 34 10.38 -18.31 2.82
C LYS A 34 10.03 -16.98 3.49
N ARG A 35 8.89 -16.38 3.14
CA ARG A 35 8.40 -15.13 3.73
C ARG A 35 9.36 -13.95 3.53
N LEU A 36 10.08 -13.93 2.41
CA LEU A 36 10.96 -12.83 1.98
C LEU A 36 10.22 -11.85 1.06
N MET A 37 9.32 -12.38 0.23
CA MET A 37 8.51 -11.59 -0.71
C MET A 37 7.03 -11.62 -0.31
N PRO A 38 6.31 -10.50 -0.44
CA PRO A 38 4.88 -10.48 -0.24
C PRO A 38 4.13 -11.21 -1.37
N LYS A 39 2.92 -11.67 -1.05
CA LYS A 39 1.98 -12.19 -2.05
C LYS A 39 1.49 -11.06 -2.96
N ALA A 40 0.96 -11.44 -4.13
CA ALA A 40 0.32 -10.51 -5.04
C ALA A 40 -0.84 -9.75 -4.37
N ALA A 41 -0.98 -8.46 -4.69
CA ALA A 41 -2.07 -7.62 -4.19
C ALA A 41 -3.43 -8.01 -4.77
N TYR A 42 -3.44 -8.41 -6.05
CA TYR A 42 -4.63 -8.94 -6.71
C TYR A 42 -4.32 -10.25 -7.43
N LYS A 43 -5.34 -11.12 -7.46
CA LYS A 43 -5.37 -12.32 -8.28
C LYS A 43 -6.68 -12.35 -9.05
N LEU A 44 -6.60 -12.38 -10.38
CA LEU A 44 -7.77 -12.50 -11.24
C LEU A 44 -7.81 -13.91 -11.83
N THR A 45 -8.96 -14.56 -11.74
CA THR A 45 -9.27 -15.73 -12.57
C THR A 45 -10.11 -15.27 -13.73
N LEU A 46 -9.55 -15.32 -14.94
CA LEU A 46 -10.26 -15.01 -16.18
C LEU A 46 -10.79 -16.31 -16.77
N LYS A 47 -12.06 -16.28 -17.16
CA LYS A 47 -12.67 -17.31 -18.00
C LYS A 47 -13.06 -16.62 -19.29
N LEU A 48 -12.42 -17.00 -20.39
CA LEU A 48 -12.79 -16.53 -21.71
C LEU A 48 -13.56 -17.64 -22.42
N GLU A 49 -14.65 -17.24 -23.04
CA GLU A 49 -15.42 -18.05 -23.96
C GLU A 49 -15.46 -17.27 -25.28
N CYS A 50 -15.13 -17.95 -26.37
CA CYS A 50 -15.06 -17.39 -27.70
C CYS A 50 -15.82 -18.32 -28.63
N ASP A 51 -16.81 -17.78 -29.32
CA ASP A 51 -17.46 -18.47 -30.42
C ASP A 51 -16.99 -17.83 -31.73
N SER A 52 -16.48 -18.66 -32.62
CA SER A 52 -15.92 -18.24 -33.90
C SER A 52 -16.44 -19.15 -35.01
N PHE A 53 -16.18 -18.77 -36.26
CA PHE A 53 -16.46 -19.65 -37.40
C PHE A 53 -15.83 -21.06 -37.25
N PHE A 54 -14.74 -21.19 -36.49
CA PHE A 54 -14.06 -22.46 -36.24
C PHE A 54 -14.61 -23.23 -35.03
N GLY A 55 -15.69 -22.75 -34.42
CA GLY A 55 -16.33 -23.34 -33.25
C GLY A 55 -16.00 -22.61 -31.96
N GLU A 56 -16.53 -23.19 -30.88
CA GLU A 56 -16.39 -22.70 -29.52
C GLU A 56 -15.00 -23.00 -28.97
N HIS A 57 -14.42 -22.01 -28.30
CA HIS A 57 -13.17 -22.11 -27.58
C HIS A 57 -13.36 -21.52 -26.18
N SER A 58 -12.84 -22.20 -25.17
CA SER A 58 -12.78 -21.68 -23.81
C SER A 58 -11.35 -21.70 -23.31
N ASP A 59 -10.98 -20.64 -22.61
CA ASP A 59 -9.67 -20.50 -21.97
C ASP A 59 -9.85 -20.06 -20.51
N LYS A 60 -8.96 -20.53 -19.65
CA LYS A 60 -8.92 -20.15 -18.24
C LYS A 60 -7.51 -19.75 -17.87
N SER A 61 -7.35 -18.48 -17.50
CA SER A 61 -6.08 -17.91 -17.08
C SER A 61 -6.16 -17.32 -15.67
N CYS A 62 -5.02 -17.29 -14.99
CA CYS A 62 -4.87 -16.64 -13.69
C CYS A 62 -3.82 -15.53 -13.82
N LEU A 63 -4.19 -14.30 -13.50
CA LEU A 63 -3.28 -13.15 -13.50
C LEU A 63 -3.02 -12.71 -12.07
N GLU A 64 -1.75 -12.50 -11.73
CA GLU A 64 -1.33 -11.97 -10.43
C GLU A 64 -0.71 -10.58 -10.63
N PHE A 65 -1.14 -9.62 -9.81
CA PHE A 65 -0.67 -8.23 -9.87
C PHE A 65 0.05 -7.85 -8.59
N TYR A 66 1.22 -7.26 -8.75
CA TYR A 66 2.10 -6.78 -7.69
C TYR A 66 2.18 -5.26 -7.72
N PRO A 67 2.37 -4.60 -6.57
CA PRO A 67 2.50 -3.16 -6.53
C PRO A 67 3.79 -2.70 -7.23
N GLN A 68 3.83 -1.44 -7.67
CA GLN A 68 4.96 -0.90 -8.45
C GLN A 68 6.31 -1.01 -7.71
N GLY A 69 6.31 -0.94 -6.37
CA GLY A 69 7.52 -1.09 -5.56
C GLY A 69 8.00 -2.53 -5.39
N ALA A 70 7.31 -3.54 -5.94
CA ALA A 70 7.69 -4.94 -5.75
C ALA A 70 9.10 -5.26 -6.27
N LEU A 71 9.53 -4.67 -7.39
CA LEU A 71 10.90 -4.82 -7.90
C LEU A 71 11.94 -4.18 -6.96
N VAL A 72 11.60 -3.04 -6.35
CA VAL A 72 12.47 -2.35 -5.38
C VAL A 72 12.63 -3.19 -4.12
N TRP A 73 11.52 -3.72 -3.59
CA TRP A 73 11.57 -4.63 -2.45
C TRP A 73 12.35 -5.90 -2.75
N LEU A 74 12.09 -6.51 -3.91
CA LEU A 74 12.80 -7.71 -4.35
C LEU A 74 14.31 -7.49 -4.40
N GLY A 75 14.77 -6.42 -5.04
CA GLY A 75 16.20 -6.09 -5.10
C GLY A 75 16.86 -5.94 -3.73
N ALA A 76 16.11 -5.43 -2.75
CA ALA A 76 16.60 -5.26 -1.38
C ALA A 76 16.64 -6.59 -0.61
N VAL A 77 15.64 -7.46 -0.80
CA VAL A 77 15.51 -8.73 -0.05
C VAL A 77 16.32 -9.88 -0.66
N LEU A 78 16.82 -9.75 -1.89
CA LEU A 78 17.71 -10.75 -2.49
C LEU A 78 19.03 -10.95 -1.71
N GLN A 79 19.40 -9.99 -0.86
CA GLN A 79 20.56 -10.11 0.04
C GLN A 79 20.21 -10.76 1.40
N ALA A 80 18.92 -10.98 1.68
CA ALA A 80 18.48 -11.59 2.94
C ALA A 80 18.48 -13.12 2.81
N GLU A 81 19.02 -13.79 3.83
CA GLU A 81 19.09 -15.26 3.86
C GLU A 81 17.79 -15.90 4.38
N ASP A 82 17.10 -15.19 5.27
CA ASP A 82 15.92 -15.68 5.99
C ASP A 82 14.90 -14.57 6.29
N GLU A 83 13.74 -14.98 6.82
CA GLU A 83 12.66 -14.07 7.19
C GLU A 83 13.11 -13.04 8.25
N ALA A 84 13.99 -13.40 9.19
CA ALA A 84 14.41 -12.49 10.25
C ALA A 84 15.18 -11.30 9.68
N GLN A 85 16.06 -11.53 8.70
CA GLN A 85 16.76 -10.46 7.99
C GLN A 85 15.81 -9.60 7.15
N ALA A 86 14.85 -10.21 6.44
CA ALA A 86 13.85 -9.47 5.67
C ALA A 86 12.94 -8.61 6.57
N PHE A 87 12.50 -9.15 7.70
CA PHE A 87 11.71 -8.44 8.70
C PHE A 87 12.51 -7.29 9.34
N SER A 88 13.80 -7.50 9.63
CA SER A 88 14.68 -6.44 10.13
C SER A 88 14.80 -5.30 9.13
N LEU A 89 14.99 -5.60 7.84
CA LEU A 89 15.03 -4.61 6.76
C LEU A 89 13.70 -3.85 6.62
N PHE A 90 12.57 -4.55 6.66
CA PHE A 90 11.23 -3.95 6.65
C PHE A 90 11.06 -2.98 7.82
N SER A 91 11.37 -3.46 9.03
CA SER A 91 11.23 -2.72 10.29
C SER A 91 12.11 -1.48 10.31
N GLN A 92 13.36 -1.59 9.85
CA GLN A 92 14.28 -0.47 9.78
C GLN A 92 13.75 0.62 8.84
N ARG A 93 13.36 0.27 7.61
CA ARG A 93 12.83 1.22 6.63
C ARG A 93 11.57 1.92 7.13
N TYR A 94 10.69 1.17 7.79
CA TYR A 94 9.48 1.72 8.41
C TYR A 94 9.82 2.73 9.51
N LYS A 95 10.67 2.35 10.47
CA LYS A 95 11.09 3.21 11.59
C LYS A 95 11.83 4.45 11.12
N ASP A 96 12.73 4.31 10.14
CA ASP A 96 13.46 5.44 9.55
C ASP A 96 12.50 6.44 8.92
N GLN A 97 11.45 5.96 8.25
CA GLN A 97 10.44 6.83 7.68
C GLN A 97 9.57 7.50 8.76
N LEU A 98 9.14 6.79 9.80
CA LEU A 98 8.47 7.41 10.95
C LEU A 98 9.33 8.49 11.61
N TYR A 99 10.62 8.22 11.80
CA TYR A 99 11.55 9.20 12.35
C TYR A 99 11.61 10.46 11.48
N ARG A 100 11.67 10.31 10.15
CA ARG A 100 11.62 11.46 9.21
C ARG A 100 10.31 12.25 9.32
N LEU A 101 9.17 11.59 9.49
CA LEU A 101 7.90 12.29 9.69
C LEU A 101 7.91 13.08 11.00
N LYS A 102 8.39 12.48 12.09
CA LYS A 102 8.53 13.16 13.40
C LYS A 102 9.44 14.39 13.30
N THR A 103 10.57 14.32 12.57
CA THR A 103 11.46 15.48 12.39
C THR A 103 10.86 16.58 11.51
N GLN A 104 9.86 16.26 10.68
CA GLN A 104 9.06 17.22 9.92
C GLN A 104 7.89 17.82 10.73
N GLY A 105 7.73 17.43 12.00
CA GLY A 105 6.65 17.90 12.86
C GLY A 105 5.36 17.06 12.78
N LEU A 106 5.36 15.97 12.00
CA LEU A 106 4.24 15.06 11.89
C LEU A 106 4.39 13.95 12.93
N ASN A 107 3.92 14.20 14.15
CA ASN A 107 4.10 13.32 15.30
C ASN A 107 2.80 12.61 15.70
N PRO A 108 2.57 11.34 15.31
CA PRO A 108 1.43 10.56 15.78
C PRO A 108 1.52 10.32 17.28
N GLN A 109 0.42 10.50 18.02
CA GLN A 109 0.37 10.34 19.48
C GLN A 109 0.01 8.90 19.93
N ASP A 110 -0.34 8.03 19.00
CA ASP A 110 -0.65 6.62 19.28
C ASP A 110 0.62 5.85 19.71
N ALA A 111 0.54 5.20 20.88
CA ALA A 111 1.62 4.39 21.45
C ALA A 111 2.12 3.29 20.50
N LYS A 112 1.27 2.78 19.60
CA LYS A 112 1.66 1.76 18.60
C LYS A 112 2.73 2.25 17.63
N LEU A 113 2.84 3.56 17.41
CA LEU A 113 3.82 4.19 16.51
C LEU A 113 5.00 4.82 17.27
N ASP A 114 5.10 4.53 18.57
CA ASP A 114 6.16 5.03 19.43
C ASP A 114 6.68 3.93 20.37
N GLN A 115 6.09 3.78 21.55
CA GLN A 115 6.56 2.87 22.60
C GLN A 115 6.38 1.39 22.23
N ASP A 116 5.28 1.04 21.55
CA ASP A 116 4.92 -0.33 21.21
C ASP A 116 5.23 -0.68 19.73
N ILE A 117 6.16 0.07 19.12
CA ILE A 117 6.45 -0.04 17.68
C ILE A 117 6.90 -1.44 17.24
N ASP A 118 7.66 -2.16 18.08
CA ASP A 118 8.14 -3.50 17.74
C ASP A 118 6.99 -4.50 17.62
N ALA A 119 6.06 -4.51 18.57
CA ALA A 119 4.88 -5.35 18.53
C ALA A 119 3.94 -4.97 17.37
N HIS A 120 3.81 -3.67 17.09
CA HIS A 120 3.06 -3.21 15.93
C HIS A 120 3.66 -3.74 14.62
N LEU A 121 4.98 -3.63 14.45
CA LEU A 121 5.68 -4.06 13.24
C LEU A 121 5.54 -5.56 12.96
N GLU A 122 5.46 -6.41 13.98
CA GLU A 122 5.18 -7.84 13.78
C GLU A 122 3.84 -8.07 13.07
N SER A 123 2.81 -7.30 13.43
CA SER A 123 1.51 -7.34 12.76
C SER A 123 1.59 -6.76 11.35
N GLU A 124 2.24 -5.60 11.20
CA GLU A 124 2.42 -4.95 9.90
C GLU A 124 3.16 -5.86 8.91
N TRP A 125 4.13 -6.63 9.39
CA TRP A 125 4.85 -7.60 8.58
C TRP A 125 3.94 -8.70 8.04
N GLN A 126 2.98 -9.20 8.84
CA GLN A 126 2.02 -10.19 8.34
C GLN A 126 1.12 -9.60 7.26
N HIS A 127 0.68 -8.35 7.42
CA HIS A 127 -0.13 -7.66 6.42
C HIS A 127 0.65 -7.37 5.14
N PHE A 128 1.92 -6.98 5.28
CA PHE A 128 2.85 -6.81 4.18
C PHE A 128 3.01 -8.10 3.39
N LEU A 129 3.38 -9.21 4.04
CA LEU A 129 3.53 -10.51 3.39
C LEU A 129 2.22 -11.03 2.78
N GLY A 130 1.08 -10.67 3.38
CA GLY A 130 -0.25 -10.96 2.86
C GLY A 130 -0.60 -10.23 1.57
N GLY A 131 0.18 -9.22 1.15
CA GLY A 131 -0.07 -8.40 -0.02
C GLY A 131 -1.07 -7.26 0.21
N ILE A 132 -1.54 -7.05 1.44
CA ILE A 132 -2.54 -6.03 1.79
C ILE A 132 -2.00 -4.63 1.49
N TYR A 133 -0.72 -4.37 1.79
CA TYR A 133 -0.16 -3.05 1.51
C TYR A 133 0.04 -2.80 0.03
N GLY A 134 0.23 -3.83 -0.79
CA GLY A 134 0.20 -3.66 -2.24
C GLY A 134 -1.16 -3.19 -2.76
N LEU A 135 -2.26 -3.52 -2.07
CA LEU A 135 -3.61 -3.08 -2.41
C LEU A 135 -3.86 -1.62 -2.03
N CYS A 136 -3.40 -1.21 -0.84
CA CYS A 136 -3.85 0.02 -0.21
C CYS A 136 -2.80 1.15 -0.14
N THR A 137 -1.54 0.87 -0.46
CA THR A 137 -0.49 1.89 -0.59
C THR A 137 -0.04 2.05 -2.05
N LYS A 138 0.61 3.16 -2.36
CA LYS A 138 0.99 3.52 -3.72
C LYS A 138 2.04 2.58 -4.30
N THR A 139 3.06 2.23 -3.52
CA THR A 139 4.17 1.37 -3.98
C THR A 139 4.23 0.01 -3.29
N GLY A 140 3.50 -0.20 -2.19
CA GLY A 140 3.64 -1.38 -1.35
C GLY A 140 4.88 -1.38 -0.45
N LEU A 141 5.74 -0.37 -0.50
CA LEU A 141 7.00 -0.31 0.25
C LEU A 141 6.81 0.12 1.71
N PRO A 142 7.74 -0.23 2.62
CA PRO A 142 7.67 0.15 4.04
C PRO A 142 7.45 1.65 4.29
N GLU A 143 8.02 2.51 3.44
CA GLU A 143 7.91 3.96 3.59
C GLU A 143 6.47 4.46 3.36
N ASP A 144 5.78 3.96 2.32
CA ASP A 144 4.38 4.33 2.09
C ASP A 144 3.47 3.75 3.16
N ILE A 145 3.81 2.59 3.73
CA ILE A 145 3.07 1.99 4.84
C ILE A 145 3.20 2.86 6.08
N ALA A 146 4.42 3.26 6.45
CA ALA A 146 4.66 4.16 7.58
C ALA A 146 3.96 5.52 7.39
N ASN A 147 4.04 6.10 6.20
CA ASN A 147 3.33 7.35 5.86
C ASN A 147 1.81 7.20 6.04
N LYS A 148 1.25 6.09 5.51
CA LYS A 148 -0.19 5.82 5.60
C LYS A 148 -0.64 5.64 7.05
N GLU A 149 0.04 4.79 7.82
CA GLU A 149 -0.33 4.52 9.21
C GLU A 149 -0.23 5.77 10.09
N ALA A 150 0.87 6.52 9.98
CA ALA A 150 1.05 7.77 10.72
C ALA A 150 -0.03 8.80 10.34
N ALA A 151 -0.30 8.99 9.04
CA ALA A 151 -1.29 9.95 8.60
C ALA A 151 -2.72 9.56 9.05
N ILE A 152 -3.07 8.27 9.01
CA ILE A 152 -4.36 7.79 9.52
C ILE A 152 -4.52 8.12 11.01
N VAL A 153 -3.49 7.86 11.82
CA VAL A 153 -3.49 8.16 13.25
C VAL A 153 -3.72 9.65 13.48
N ILE A 154 -2.88 10.50 12.89
CA ILE A 154 -2.95 11.96 13.07
C ILE A 154 -4.29 12.54 12.57
N ILE A 155 -4.82 12.07 11.44
CA ILE A 155 -6.13 12.52 10.95
C ILE A 155 -7.23 12.13 11.94
N ASN A 156 -7.22 10.89 12.45
CA ASN A 156 -8.22 10.48 13.43
C ASN A 156 -8.11 11.28 14.74
N GLU A 157 -6.91 11.65 15.17
CA GLU A 157 -6.69 12.54 16.33
C GLU A 157 -7.37 13.90 16.11
N TYR A 158 -7.19 14.52 14.93
CA TYR A 158 -7.89 15.76 14.58
C TYR A 158 -9.41 15.56 14.49
N LEU A 159 -9.88 14.45 13.92
CA LEU A 159 -11.30 14.18 13.78
C LEU A 159 -12.00 13.87 15.12
N ALA A 160 -11.27 13.42 16.12
CA ALA A 160 -11.76 13.18 17.47
C ALA A 160 -11.92 14.47 18.29
N GLN A 161 -11.37 15.59 17.82
CA GLN A 161 -11.63 16.91 18.39
C GLN A 161 -13.04 17.34 17.94
N ASP A 162 -14.02 17.23 18.85
CA ASP A 162 -15.44 17.52 18.60
C ASP A 162 -15.74 19.00 18.26
N GLU A 163 -14.75 19.90 18.39
CA GLU A 163 -14.88 21.35 18.19
C GLU A 163 -14.03 21.88 17.02
N HIS A 164 -14.32 23.12 16.63
CA HIS A 164 -13.77 23.78 15.43
C HIS A 164 -12.23 23.86 15.50
N LEU A 165 -11.57 23.15 14.57
CA LEU A 165 -10.12 23.25 14.37
C LEU A 165 -9.73 24.71 14.06
N SER A 166 -8.66 25.18 14.71
CA SER A 166 -8.06 26.48 14.42
C SER A 166 -7.47 26.52 13.00
N PRO A 167 -7.19 27.72 12.44
CA PRO A 167 -6.58 27.84 11.11
C PRO A 167 -5.24 27.09 10.97
N ASP A 168 -4.43 27.05 12.03
CA ASP A 168 -3.15 26.34 12.04
C ASP A 168 -3.37 24.81 12.06
N GLU A 169 -4.34 24.34 12.86
CA GLU A 169 -4.71 22.92 12.90
C GLU A 169 -5.33 22.44 11.58
N LEU A 170 -6.15 23.26 10.92
CA LEU A 170 -6.66 22.98 9.59
C LEU A 170 -5.53 22.87 8.56
N THR A 171 -4.55 23.77 8.65
CA THR A 171 -3.38 23.73 7.78
C THR A 171 -2.59 22.43 7.97
N ASN A 172 -2.37 22.02 9.22
CA ASN A 172 -1.69 20.77 9.54
C ASN A 172 -2.51 19.54 9.10
N LEU A 173 -3.82 19.53 9.34
CA LEU A 173 -4.72 18.47 8.89
C LEU A 173 -4.63 18.32 7.36
N HIS A 174 -4.61 19.42 6.60
CA HIS A 174 -4.47 19.37 5.15
C HIS A 174 -3.14 18.79 4.70
N GLN A 175 -2.04 19.14 5.38
CA GLN A 175 -0.72 18.55 5.08
C GLN A 175 -0.72 17.04 5.33
N VAL A 176 -1.33 16.58 6.43
CA VAL A 176 -1.40 15.15 6.76
C VAL A 176 -2.32 14.40 5.78
N VAL A 177 -3.43 15.00 5.35
CA VAL A 177 -4.31 14.42 4.32
C VAL A 177 -3.58 14.31 2.98
N ASP A 178 -2.77 15.30 2.60
CA ASP A 178 -1.95 15.21 1.39
C ASP A 178 -0.90 14.11 1.51
N LEU A 179 -0.24 13.95 2.66
CA LEU A 179 0.65 12.82 2.93
C LEU A 179 -0.06 11.46 2.76
N LEU A 180 -1.27 11.33 3.32
CA LEU A 180 -2.07 10.11 3.17
C LEU A 180 -2.43 9.84 1.71
N ASP A 181 -2.76 10.88 0.95
CA ASP A 181 -3.10 10.80 -0.48
C ASP A 181 -1.89 10.37 -1.32
N GLU A 182 -0.72 10.92 -1.04
CA GLU A 182 0.52 10.56 -1.71
C GLU A 182 0.95 9.11 -1.44
N ALA A 183 0.71 8.61 -0.23
CA ALA A 183 1.07 7.25 0.18
C ALA A 183 0.01 6.20 -0.20
N SER A 184 -1.23 6.59 -0.46
CA SER A 184 -2.35 5.65 -0.69
C SER A 184 -2.55 5.29 -2.15
N ALA A 185 -3.00 4.06 -2.40
CA ALA A 185 -3.53 3.68 -3.70
C ALA A 185 -4.85 4.42 -4.01
N LEU A 186 -5.22 4.46 -5.30
CA LEU A 186 -6.53 4.99 -5.74
C LEU A 186 -7.71 4.04 -5.46
N PHE A 187 -7.39 2.79 -5.13
CA PHE A 187 -8.32 1.64 -5.02
C PHE A 187 -9.06 1.33 -6.32
N ALA A 188 -9.35 0.04 -6.53
CA ALA A 188 -10.17 -0.36 -7.67
C ALA A 188 -11.58 0.23 -7.53
N PRO A 189 -12.31 0.47 -8.65
CA PRO A 189 -13.62 1.13 -8.61
C PRO A 189 -14.62 0.53 -7.61
N HIS A 190 -14.64 -0.79 -7.47
CA HIS A 190 -15.55 -1.52 -6.57
C HIS A 190 -15.10 -1.55 -5.08
N GLU A 191 -13.90 -1.07 -4.80
CA GLU A 191 -13.32 -1.02 -3.44
C GLU A 191 -13.31 0.41 -2.88
N ARG A 192 -13.30 1.42 -3.76
CA ARG A 192 -13.09 2.83 -3.41
C ARG A 192 -14.02 3.34 -2.32
N GLU A 193 -15.32 3.09 -2.43
CA GLU A 193 -16.31 3.59 -1.46
C GLU A 193 -16.09 3.06 -0.03
N ARG A 194 -15.47 1.88 0.13
CA ARG A 194 -15.19 1.26 1.43
C ARG A 194 -13.76 1.50 1.91
N SER A 195 -12.98 2.24 1.14
CA SER A 195 -11.54 2.42 1.38
C SER A 195 -11.25 3.49 2.43
N SER A 196 -10.05 3.43 3.02
CA SER A 196 -9.56 4.52 3.86
C SER A 196 -9.40 5.83 3.07
N ARG A 197 -9.16 5.76 1.75
CA ARG A 197 -9.08 6.95 0.89
C ARG A 197 -10.39 7.73 0.90
N LYS A 198 -11.52 7.05 0.69
CA LYS A 198 -12.83 7.71 0.73
C LYS A 198 -13.07 8.41 2.07
N ARG A 199 -12.87 7.67 3.17
CA ARG A 199 -13.16 8.15 4.53
C ARG A 199 -12.22 9.25 5.03
N LEU A 200 -10.92 9.13 4.74
CA LEU A 200 -9.88 9.95 5.38
C LEU A 200 -9.23 10.96 4.45
N ILE A 201 -9.44 10.86 3.14
CA ILE A 201 -8.99 11.85 2.17
C ILE A 201 -10.19 12.59 1.62
N ASP A 202 -11.07 11.89 0.90
CA ASP A 202 -12.14 12.55 0.15
C ASP A 202 -13.14 13.23 1.08
N ASP A 203 -13.64 12.50 2.09
CA ASP A 203 -14.62 13.03 3.05
C ASP A 203 -14.03 14.11 3.95
N VAL A 204 -12.75 14.00 4.32
CA VAL A 204 -12.05 15.02 5.12
C VAL A 204 -11.87 16.29 4.30
N ARG A 205 -11.51 16.21 3.02
CA ARG A 205 -11.40 17.37 2.11
C ARG A 205 -12.75 18.04 1.87
N VAL A 206 -13.84 17.28 1.87
CA VAL A 206 -15.21 17.84 1.79
C VAL A 206 -15.59 18.53 3.09
N LYS A 207 -15.32 17.91 4.25
CA LYS A 207 -15.63 18.47 5.58
C LYS A 207 -14.79 19.72 5.89
N PHE A 208 -13.52 19.72 5.49
CA PHE A 208 -12.56 20.79 5.73
C PHE A 208 -11.93 21.22 4.41
N PRO A 209 -12.60 22.06 3.60
CA PRO A 209 -12.07 22.50 2.32
C PRO A 209 -10.84 23.41 2.49
N LYS A 210 -9.86 23.27 1.60
CA LYS A 210 -8.72 24.21 1.52
C LYS A 210 -9.25 25.61 1.17
N PRO A 211 -8.75 26.68 1.81
CA PRO A 211 -9.12 28.04 1.42
C PRO A 211 -8.71 28.28 -0.05
N LEU A 212 -9.62 28.89 -0.82
CA LEU A 212 -9.31 29.32 -2.18
C LEU A 212 -8.12 30.28 -2.11
N ARG A 213 -7.01 29.95 -2.77
CA ARG A 213 -5.89 30.88 -2.93
C ARG A 213 -6.41 32.06 -3.74
N SER A 214 -6.52 33.23 -3.11
CA SER A 214 -6.82 34.52 -3.74
C SER A 214 -5.69 34.97 -4.65
#